data_AF-A0A428MRW7-F1
#
_entry.id   AF-A0A428MRW7-F1
#
_cell.length_a   1.000
_cell.length_b   1.000
_cell.length_c   1.000
_cell.angle_alpha   90.00
_cell.angle_beta   90.00
_cell.angle_gamma   90.00
#
_symmetry.space_group_name_H-M   'P 1'
#
loop_
_entity.id
_entity.type
_entity.pdbx_description
1 polymer ?
#
loop_
_entity_poly.entity_id
_entity_poly.type
_entity_poly.pdbx_seq_one_letter_code
_entity_poly.pdbx_strand_id
1 'polypeptide(L)'
;MTKSTKQTRTIELPELPKEVADALEHLKSRRSAEEILATVANPNDCWYPLNKYGKINDCSVEKLAIALFVGYTVANTPEENVREYYEGMFNSRVGPFSSGRIKTITEWNGEIRGIKRTLDILGITIPGVNAPAEETEEFGYDE
;
A
#
# COMPACT_ATOMS: atom_id res chain seq x y z
N MET A 1 4.87 -9.11 -48.47
CA MET A 1 4.03 -9.13 -47.25
C MET A 1 4.94 -9.19 -46.03
N THR A 2 5.24 -8.05 -45.41
CA THR A 2 6.03 -7.99 -44.16
C THR A 2 5.11 -8.27 -42.98
N LYS A 3 5.27 -9.43 -42.34
CA LYS A 3 4.53 -9.76 -41.11
C LYS A 3 5.03 -8.84 -40.00
N SER A 4 4.15 -7.99 -39.48
CA SER A 4 4.41 -7.16 -38.30
C SER A 4 4.40 -8.06 -37.07
N THR A 5 5.56 -8.30 -36.49
CA THR A 5 5.71 -9.05 -35.23
C THR A 5 5.35 -8.12 -34.08
N LYS A 6 4.20 -8.34 -33.42
CA LYS A 6 3.85 -7.60 -32.21
C LYS A 6 4.82 -7.98 -31.09
N GLN A 7 5.53 -7.00 -30.55
CA GLN A 7 6.39 -7.18 -29.39
C GLN A 7 5.57 -6.92 -28.12
N THR A 8 5.45 -7.93 -27.25
CA THR A 8 4.83 -7.78 -25.93
C THR A 8 5.87 -7.22 -24.96
N ARG A 9 5.52 -6.17 -24.22
CA ARG A 9 6.34 -5.61 -23.13
C ARG A 9 5.60 -5.79 -21.81
N THR A 10 6.29 -6.24 -20.78
CA THR A 10 5.81 -6.25 -19.40
C THR A 10 5.89 -4.82 -18.85
N ILE A 11 4.86 -4.39 -18.14
CA ILE A 11 4.82 -3.09 -17.46
C ILE A 11 4.89 -3.38 -15.96
N GLU A 12 5.93 -2.87 -15.30
CA GLU A 12 6.06 -2.92 -13.84
C GLU A 12 5.14 -1.87 -13.20
N LEU A 13 4.41 -2.25 -12.16
CA LEU A 13 3.54 -1.32 -11.44
C LEU A 13 4.39 -0.38 -10.58
N PRO A 14 4.15 0.94 -10.62
CA PRO A 14 4.85 1.88 -9.78
C PRO A 14 4.40 1.74 -8.33
N GLU A 15 5.37 1.77 -7.42
CA GLU A 15 5.08 1.92 -5.98
C GLU A 15 4.91 3.41 -5.64
N LEU A 16 3.76 3.78 -5.10
CA LEU A 16 3.44 5.14 -4.68
C LEU A 16 3.51 5.28 -3.16
N PRO A 17 4.07 6.39 -2.64
CA PRO A 17 3.92 6.74 -1.23
C PRO A 17 2.44 6.89 -0.87
N LYS A 18 2.05 6.53 0.35
CA LYS A 18 0.67 6.62 0.84
C LYS A 18 0.05 8.01 0.65
N GLU A 19 0.80 9.08 0.94
CA GLU A 19 0.36 10.46 0.72
C GLU A 19 -0.02 10.74 -0.75
N VAL A 20 0.73 10.17 -1.70
CA VAL A 20 0.46 10.33 -3.15
C VAL A 20 -0.74 9.49 -3.56
N ALA A 21 -0.82 8.24 -3.08
CA ALA A 21 -1.94 7.34 -3.35
C ALA A 21 -3.28 7.93 -2.85
N ASP A 22 -3.30 8.40 -1.61
CA ASP A 22 -4.49 9.03 -1.00
C ASP A 22 -4.91 10.30 -1.77
N ALA A 23 -3.92 11.12 -2.15
CA ALA A 23 -4.17 12.31 -2.97
C ALA A 23 -4.74 11.94 -4.35
N LEU A 24 -4.22 10.88 -4.96
CA LEU A 24 -4.61 10.40 -6.28
C LEU A 24 -6.03 9.83 -6.26
N GLU A 25 -6.38 8.99 -5.30
CA GLU A 25 -7.75 8.47 -5.15
C GLU A 25 -8.75 9.60 -4.91
N HIS A 26 -8.38 10.56 -4.06
CA HIS A 26 -9.24 11.71 -3.84
C HIS A 26 -9.39 12.57 -5.11
N LEU A 27 -8.35 12.72 -5.95
CA LEU A 27 -8.47 13.43 -7.23
C LEU A 27 -9.29 12.66 -8.27
N LYS A 28 -9.15 11.33 -8.34
CA LYS A 28 -9.93 10.47 -9.24
C LYS A 28 -11.44 10.58 -9.02
N SER A 29 -11.87 10.91 -7.79
CA SER A 29 -13.29 11.19 -7.50
C SER A 29 -13.81 12.50 -8.10
N ARG A 30 -12.92 13.39 -8.56
CA ARG A 30 -13.25 14.77 -9.00
C ARG A 30 -12.82 15.11 -10.41
N ARG A 31 -11.85 14.39 -10.96
CA ARG A 31 -11.16 14.69 -12.22
C ARG A 31 -10.88 13.41 -12.98
N SER A 32 -10.80 13.52 -14.32
CA SER A 32 -10.38 12.38 -15.14
C SER A 32 -8.87 12.14 -15.02
N ALA A 33 -8.43 10.92 -15.35
CA ALA A 33 -7.00 10.59 -15.38
C ALA A 33 -6.22 11.50 -16.33
N GLU A 34 -6.82 11.84 -17.47
CA GLU A 34 -6.24 12.74 -18.48
C GLU A 34 -6.08 14.16 -17.95
N GLU A 35 -7.05 14.70 -17.21
CA GLU A 35 -6.95 16.03 -16.58
C GLU A 35 -5.84 16.06 -15.52
N ILE A 36 -5.75 14.99 -14.71
CA ILE A 36 -4.72 14.88 -13.67
C ILE A 36 -3.33 14.87 -14.31
N LEU A 37 -3.15 14.10 -15.39
CA LEU A 37 -1.89 14.04 -16.11
C LEU A 37 -1.55 15.33 -16.83
N ALA A 38 -2.53 15.96 -17.49
CA ALA A 38 -2.33 17.22 -18.20
C ALA A 38 -1.84 18.33 -17.25
N THR A 39 -2.38 18.36 -16.03
CA THR A 39 -1.98 19.32 -14.99
C THR A 39 -0.51 19.13 -14.60
N VAL A 40 -0.09 17.88 -14.34
CA VAL A 40 1.30 17.59 -13.93
C VAL A 40 2.29 17.72 -15.08
N ALA A 41 1.85 17.45 -16.32
CA ALA A 41 2.69 17.58 -17.52
C ALA A 41 2.91 19.03 -17.96
N ASN A 42 2.09 19.97 -17.48
CA ASN A 42 2.19 21.38 -17.84
C ASN A 42 3.15 22.12 -16.89
N PRO A 43 4.29 22.66 -17.37
CA PRO A 43 5.24 23.37 -16.51
C PRO A 43 4.70 24.69 -15.91
N ASN A 44 3.60 25.22 -16.44
CA ASN A 44 2.94 26.43 -15.93
C ASN A 44 1.76 26.13 -15.00
N ASP A 45 1.45 24.86 -14.78
CA ASP A 45 0.36 24.41 -13.93
C ASP A 45 0.87 23.42 -12.90
N CYS A 46 0.21 23.35 -11.75
CA CYS A 46 0.52 22.36 -10.73
C CYS A 46 -0.62 22.23 -9.75
N TRP A 47 -0.67 21.08 -9.08
CA TRP A 47 -1.52 20.94 -7.92
C TRP A 47 -0.99 21.84 -6.80
N TYR A 48 -1.85 22.65 -6.19
CA TYR A 48 -1.40 23.65 -5.22
C TYR A 48 -0.53 23.02 -4.10
N PRO A 49 0.77 23.38 -3.97
CA PRO A 49 1.74 22.62 -3.15
C PRO A 49 1.38 22.49 -1.67
N LEU A 50 0.63 23.46 -1.14
CA LEU A 50 0.22 23.51 0.26
C LEU A 50 -1.09 22.74 0.55
N ASN A 51 -1.71 22.13 -0.46
CA ASN A 51 -2.86 21.27 -0.27
C ASN A 51 -2.48 19.78 -0.37
N LYS A 52 -3.43 18.90 -0.03
CA LYS A 52 -3.24 17.45 -0.07
C LYS A 52 -2.87 16.88 -1.45
N TYR A 53 -3.01 17.63 -2.54
CA TYR A 53 -2.65 17.22 -3.90
C TYR A 53 -1.24 17.65 -4.30
N GLY A 54 -0.59 18.53 -3.53
CA GLY A 54 0.75 19.03 -3.86
C GLY A 54 1.78 17.92 -4.06
N LYS A 55 1.63 16.82 -3.31
CA LYS A 55 2.48 15.61 -3.38
C LYS A 55 2.44 14.90 -4.72
N ILE A 56 1.41 15.12 -5.53
CA ILE A 56 1.29 14.52 -6.87
C ILE A 56 2.28 15.17 -7.85
N ASN A 57 2.66 16.43 -7.63
CA ASN A 57 3.64 17.11 -8.48
C ASN A 57 5.05 16.50 -8.34
N ASP A 58 5.34 15.84 -7.23
CA ASP A 58 6.63 15.18 -6.99
C ASP A 58 6.75 13.87 -7.79
N CYS A 59 5.65 13.39 -8.38
CA CYS A 59 5.67 12.22 -9.24
C CYS A 59 6.00 12.59 -10.68
N SER A 60 6.94 11.85 -11.29
CA SER A 60 7.18 11.96 -12.72
C SER A 60 5.90 11.64 -13.51
N VAL A 61 5.67 12.36 -14.61
CA VAL A 61 4.52 12.18 -15.50
C VAL A 61 4.36 10.72 -15.94
N GLU A 62 5.46 10.03 -16.25
CA GLU A 62 5.46 8.62 -16.65
C GLU A 62 4.93 7.71 -15.53
N LYS A 63 5.49 7.83 -14.32
CA LYS A 63 5.03 7.07 -13.15
C LYS A 63 3.55 7.31 -12.85
N LEU A 64 3.11 8.56 -12.96
CA LEU A 64 1.72 8.95 -12.75
C LEU A 64 0.79 8.36 -13.84
N ALA A 65 1.24 8.31 -15.09
CA ALA A 65 0.48 7.74 -16.19
C ALA A 65 0.27 6.24 -16.01
N ILE A 66 1.32 5.51 -15.62
CA ILE A 66 1.20 4.08 -15.33
C ILE A 66 0.26 3.88 -14.13
N ALA A 67 0.41 4.67 -13.06
CA ALA A 67 -0.46 4.59 -11.89
C ALA A 67 -1.95 4.79 -12.21
N LEU A 68 -2.27 5.77 -13.06
CA LEU A 68 -3.65 6.11 -13.40
C LEU A 68 -4.32 5.14 -14.36
N PHE A 69 -3.59 4.63 -15.36
CA PHE A 69 -4.16 3.79 -16.42
C PHE A 69 -3.98 2.28 -16.22
N VAL A 70 -2.90 1.87 -15.55
CA VAL A 70 -2.59 0.44 -15.30
C VAL A 70 -2.84 0.08 -13.84
N GLY A 71 -2.44 0.95 -12.92
CA GLY A 71 -2.54 0.74 -11.48
C GLY A 71 -1.20 0.97 -10.78
N TYR A 72 -1.18 0.83 -9.45
CA TYR A 72 -0.01 1.07 -8.61
C TYR A 72 -0.07 0.23 -7.34
N THR A 73 1.07 0.03 -6.69
CA THR A 73 1.14 -0.47 -5.31
C THR A 73 1.35 0.69 -4.35
N VAL A 74 0.86 0.59 -3.13
CA VAL A 74 1.09 1.60 -2.09
C VAL A 74 2.22 1.11 -1.20
N ALA A 75 3.19 1.98 -0.93
CA ALA A 75 4.22 1.69 0.06
C ALA A 75 3.56 1.55 1.44
N ASN A 76 3.67 0.38 2.03
CA ASN A 76 3.17 0.10 3.38
C ASN A 76 3.75 1.09 4.39
N THR A 77 2.93 1.57 5.32
CA THR A 77 3.44 2.29 6.49
C THR A 77 4.26 1.36 7.38
N PRO A 78 5.14 1.88 8.27
CA PRO A 78 5.82 1.05 9.25
C PRO A 78 4.86 0.17 10.06
N GLU A 79 3.68 0.68 10.41
CA GLU A 79 2.63 -0.04 11.12
C GLU A 79 2.01 -1.16 10.27
N GLU A 80 1.77 -0.91 8.99
CA GLU A 80 1.28 -1.93 8.05
C GLU A 80 2.31 -3.04 7.85
N ASN A 81 3.60 -2.70 7.75
CA ASN A 81 4.69 -3.68 7.69
C ASN A 81 4.78 -4.52 8.98
N VAL A 82 4.61 -3.90 10.15
CA VAL A 82 4.58 -4.62 11.44
C VAL A 82 3.37 -5.54 11.50
N ARG A 83 2.20 -5.10 11.03
CA ARG A 83 0.99 -5.92 10.95
C ARG A 83 1.20 -7.13 10.04
N GLU A 84 1.70 -6.92 8.83
CA GLU A 84 1.95 -8.00 7.87
C GLU A 84 2.97 -9.01 8.40
N TYR A 85 4.06 -8.52 9.02
CA TYR A 85 5.04 -9.39 9.69
C TYR A 85 4.38 -10.21 10.81
N TYR A 86 3.59 -9.55 11.67
CA TYR A 86 2.89 -10.17 12.78
C TYR A 86 1.92 -11.25 12.29
N GLU A 87 1.12 -10.99 11.25
CA GLU A 87 0.20 -11.96 10.65
C GLU A 87 0.93 -13.13 9.97
N GLY A 88 2.03 -12.85 9.28
CA GLY A 88 2.89 -13.87 8.66
C GLY A 88 3.41 -14.89 9.66
N MET A 89 3.64 -14.49 10.93
CA MET A 89 4.03 -15.41 12.00
C MET A 89 2.95 -16.43 12.37
N PHE A 90 1.67 -16.15 12.12
CA PHE A 90 0.57 -17.10 12.36
C PHE A 90 0.38 -18.04 11.18
N ASN A 91 0.51 -17.53 9.96
CA ASN A 91 0.47 -18.36 8.73
C ASN A 91 1.63 -19.35 8.68
N SER A 92 2.76 -19.00 9.32
CA SER A 92 3.92 -19.88 9.47
C SER A 92 3.73 -21.08 10.41
N ARG A 93 2.59 -21.17 11.11
CA ARG A 93 2.27 -22.32 11.98
C ARG A 93 1.83 -23.58 11.22
N VAL A 94 1.41 -23.47 9.96
CA VAL A 94 0.66 -24.54 9.26
C VAL A 94 1.28 -25.00 7.93
N GLY A 95 2.34 -24.36 7.45
CA GLY A 95 3.03 -24.73 6.20
C GLY A 95 4.40 -25.39 6.42
N PRO A 96 4.84 -26.32 5.56
CA PRO A 96 6.23 -26.78 5.55
C PRO A 96 7.13 -25.63 5.07
N PHE A 97 7.73 -24.87 5.99
CA PHE A 97 8.55 -23.72 5.64
C PHE A 97 9.95 -24.13 5.16
N SER A 98 10.34 -23.46 4.08
CA SER A 98 11.54 -23.54 3.25
C SER A 98 12.88 -23.24 3.94
N SER A 99 12.94 -23.12 5.28
CA SER A 99 14.16 -22.76 6.03
C SER A 99 14.67 -23.84 6.98
N GLY A 100 14.04 -25.01 7.04
CA GLY A 100 14.57 -26.19 7.72
C GLY A 100 14.65 -26.13 9.26
N ARG A 101 14.17 -25.06 9.90
CA ARG A 101 14.17 -24.91 11.36
C ARG A 101 12.76 -24.60 11.88
N ILE A 102 12.19 -25.54 12.63
CA ILE A 102 10.93 -25.34 13.36
C ILE A 102 11.22 -24.42 14.54
N LYS A 103 10.67 -23.20 14.55
CA LYS A 103 10.68 -22.36 15.74
C LYS A 103 9.89 -23.05 16.85
N THR A 104 10.45 -23.08 18.05
CA THR A 104 9.74 -23.57 19.22
C THR A 104 8.57 -22.64 19.54
N ILE A 105 7.52 -23.20 20.17
CA ILE A 105 6.38 -22.40 20.67
C ILE A 105 6.86 -21.26 21.58
N THR A 106 7.96 -21.47 22.32
CA THR A 106 8.58 -20.48 23.19
C THR A 106 9.19 -19.30 22.42
N GLU A 107 9.97 -19.56 21.37
CA GLU A 107 10.57 -18.50 20.53
C GLU A 107 9.49 -17.65 19.86
N TRP A 108 8.45 -18.30 19.32
CA TRP A 108 7.31 -17.64 18.70
C TRP A 108 6.54 -16.74 19.69
N ASN A 109 6.26 -17.25 20.90
CA ASN A 109 5.62 -16.48 21.95
C ASN A 109 6.48 -15.30 22.43
N GLY A 110 7.81 -15.47 22.41
CA GLY A 110 8.76 -14.42 22.74
C GLY A 110 8.71 -13.26 21.75
N GLU A 111 8.75 -13.57 20.45
CA GLU A 111 8.67 -12.58 19.38
C GLU A 111 7.34 -11.81 19.39
N ILE A 112 6.20 -12.51 19.51
CA ILE A 112 4.88 -11.87 19.59
C ILE A 112 4.78 -10.94 20.80
N ARG A 113 5.24 -11.37 21.97
CA ARG A 113 5.27 -10.52 23.15
C ARG A 113 6.20 -9.32 22.99
N GLY A 114 7.36 -9.54 22.34
CA GLY A 114 8.31 -8.49 22.04
C GLY A 114 7.71 -7.39 21.17
N ILE A 115 7.01 -7.76 20.09
CA ILE A 115 6.33 -6.83 19.19
C ILE A 115 5.29 -6.02 19.95
N LYS A 116 4.34 -6.67 20.64
CA LYS A 116 3.27 -5.99 21.38
C LYS A 116 3.83 -5.02 22.41
N ARG A 117 4.79 -5.47 23.22
CA ARG A 117 5.39 -4.64 24.27
C ARG A 117 6.15 -3.45 23.70
N THR A 118 6.81 -3.62 22.55
CA THR A 118 7.50 -2.51 21.88
C THR A 118 6.51 -1.47 21.38
N LEU A 119 5.41 -1.90 20.75
CA LEU A 119 4.33 -1.00 20.32
C LEU A 119 3.73 -0.24 21.51
N ASP A 120 3.47 -0.93 22.62
CA ASP A 120 2.94 -0.31 23.84
C ASP A 120 3.92 0.73 24.44
N ILE A 121 5.23 0.44 24.43
CA ILE A 121 6.27 1.38 24.89
C ILE A 121 6.33 2.62 23.99
N LEU A 122 6.17 2.44 22.68
CA LEU A 122 6.17 3.54 21.71
C LEU A 122 4.85 4.31 21.67
N GLY A 123 3.80 3.82 22.35
CA GLY A 123 2.46 4.40 22.32
C GLY A 123 1.77 4.24 20.96
N ILE A 124 2.14 3.22 20.18
CA ILE A 124 1.57 2.93 18.86
C ILE A 124 0.50 1.84 19.00
N THR A 125 -0.68 2.10 18.45
CA THR A 125 -1.80 1.14 18.43
C THR A 125 -1.99 0.62 17.02
N ILE A 126 -1.89 -0.70 16.85
CA ILE A 126 -2.15 -1.39 15.58
C ILE A 126 -3.30 -2.38 15.81
N PRO A 127 -4.50 -2.15 15.22
CA PRO A 127 -5.61 -3.08 15.28
C PRO A 127 -5.22 -4.48 14.80
N GLY A 128 -5.63 -5.50 15.55
CA GLY A 128 -5.30 -6.90 15.30
C GLY A 128 -3.91 -7.35 15.80
N VAL A 129 -3.06 -6.43 16.26
CA VAL A 129 -1.71 -6.73 16.77
C VAL A 129 -1.66 -6.57 18.30
N ASN A 130 -1.65 -5.32 18.79
CA ASN A 130 -1.67 -4.99 20.22
C ASN A 130 -3.02 -4.40 20.70
N ALA A 131 -3.96 -4.18 19.79
CA ALA A 131 -5.35 -3.85 20.08
C ALA A 131 -6.31 -4.85 19.44
N PRO A 132 -7.58 -4.92 19.90
CA PRO A 132 -8.63 -5.65 19.19
C PRO A 132 -8.68 -5.25 17.71
N ALA A 133 -9.04 -6.18 16.84
CA ALA A 133 -9.34 -5.84 15.45
C ALA A 133 -10.55 -4.88 15.43
N GLU A 134 -10.57 -3.94 14.49
CA GLU A 134 -11.74 -3.09 14.28
C GLU A 134 -12.90 -4.00 13.86
N GLU A 135 -14.02 -3.95 14.60
CA GLU A 135 -15.27 -4.54 14.17
C GLU A 135 -15.74 -3.74 12.96
N THR A 136 -15.67 -4.32 11.76
CA THR A 136 -16.39 -3.76 10.62
C THR A 136 -17.87 -3.96 10.90
N GLU A 137 -18.58 -2.88 11.23
CA GLU A 137 -20.05 -2.86 11.27
C GLU A 137 -20.55 -3.40 9.92
N GLU A 138 -20.99 -4.65 9.92
CA GLU A 138 -21.62 -5.31 8.79
C GLU A 138 -22.95 -4.56 8.55
N PHE A 139 -23.00 -3.74 7.52
CA PHE A 139 -24.21 -3.04 7.10
C PHE A 139 -25.31 -4.09 6.90
N GLY A 140 -26.31 -4.07 7.78
CA GLY A 140 -27.44 -4.98 7.73
C GLY A 140 -28.12 -4.95 6.36
N TYR A 141 -28.40 -6.13 5.83
CA TYR A 141 -29.34 -6.26 4.72
C TYR A 141 -30.73 -5.95 5.25
N ASP A 142 -31.27 -4.78 4.89
CA ASP A 142 -32.70 -4.51 5.05
C ASP A 142 -33.49 -5.48 4.14
N GLU A 143 -34.44 -6.20 4.75
CA GLU A 143 -35.35 -7.18 4.13
C GLU A 143 -36.31 -6.57 3.10
#